data_AF-A0A6B2XXY3-F1
#
_entry.id   AF-A0A6B2XXY3-F1
#
_cell.length_a   1.000
_cell.length_b   1.000
_cell.length_c   1.000
_cell.angle_alpha   90.00
_cell.angle_beta   90.00
_cell.angle_gamma   90.00
#
_symmetry.space_group_name_H-M   'P 1'
#
loop_
_entity.id
_entity.type
_entity.pdbx_description
1 polymer ?
#
loop_
_entity_poly.entity_id
_entity_poly.type
_entity_poly.pdbx_seq_one_letter_code
_entity_poly.pdbx_strand_id
1 'polypeptide(L)'
;HNPLISHQFGADGFGFVEDGRVYMYMTNDTQGYAPDPVTGVSPQINYGAINQITLISSEDLVNWTDHGEIQVAGPQGVAPFTNNSWAPGMAKKTVDGVDKYFLYYANGGGSSNVITGASPLGPWTSERDSTLIDGR
;
A
#
# COMPACT_ATOMS: atom_id res chain seq x y z
N HIS A 1 4.49 -10.17 20.08
CA HIS A 1 5.52 -10.22 19.03
C HIS A 1 5.48 -8.89 18.30
N ASN A 2 6.47 -8.01 18.52
CA ASN A 2 6.53 -6.67 17.93
C ASN A 2 8.00 -6.31 17.62
N PRO A 3 8.28 -5.55 16.55
CA PRO A 3 7.37 -5.18 15.45
C PRO A 3 6.85 -6.42 14.68
N LEU A 4 5.83 -6.25 13.81
CA LEU A 4 5.25 -7.37 13.05
C LEU A 4 6.28 -8.00 12.08
N ILE A 5 7.10 -7.16 11.47
CA ILE A 5 8.23 -7.51 10.61
C ILE A 5 9.42 -6.59 10.93
N SER A 6 10.64 -7.01 10.60
CA SER A 6 11.86 -6.22 10.89
C SER A 6 12.87 -6.16 9.74
N HIS A 7 12.61 -6.83 8.61
CA HIS A 7 13.50 -6.83 7.45
C HIS A 7 13.20 -5.69 6.46
N GLN A 8 12.11 -4.96 6.65
CA GLN A 8 11.69 -3.80 5.86
C GLN A 8 10.91 -2.80 6.74
N PHE A 9 10.75 -1.58 6.24
CA PHE A 9 10.00 -0.52 6.90
C PHE A 9 8.60 -0.39 6.29
N GLY A 10 7.60 -0.24 7.16
CA GLY A 10 6.21 0.01 6.77
C GLY A 10 5.56 1.01 7.72
N ALA A 11 4.81 1.96 7.16
CA ALA A 11 4.07 2.98 7.91
C ALA A 11 2.56 2.95 7.60
N ASP A 12 1.77 3.70 8.36
CA ASP A 12 0.33 3.90 8.14
C ASP A 12 -0.48 2.61 7.96
N GLY A 13 -0.19 1.60 8.77
CA GLY A 13 -0.75 0.26 8.61
C GLY A 13 -2.29 0.22 8.71
N PHE A 14 -2.93 -0.34 7.69
CA PHE A 14 -4.36 -0.61 7.65
C PHE A 14 -4.64 -2.11 7.64
N GLY A 15 -5.41 -2.58 8.62
CA GLY A 15 -5.80 -3.98 8.76
C GLY A 15 -7.12 -4.30 8.04
N PHE A 16 -7.14 -5.38 7.27
CA PHE A 16 -8.33 -5.96 6.64
C PHE A 16 -8.42 -7.44 7.01
N VAL A 17 -9.59 -7.90 7.45
CA VAL A 17 -9.78 -9.30 7.88
C VAL A 17 -10.71 -10.00 6.91
N GLU A 18 -10.28 -11.17 6.42
CA GLU A 18 -11.09 -12.04 5.57
C GLU A 18 -10.68 -13.49 5.75
N ASP A 19 -11.66 -14.38 5.81
CA ASP A 19 -11.47 -15.84 5.85
C ASP A 19 -10.43 -16.32 6.89
N GLY A 20 -10.45 -15.69 8.07
CA GLY A 20 -9.56 -16.03 9.18
C GLY A 20 -8.15 -15.46 9.08
N ARG A 21 -7.83 -14.68 8.03
CA ARG A 21 -6.57 -13.97 7.86
C ARG A 21 -6.74 -12.47 8.08
N VAL A 22 -5.76 -11.85 8.73
CA VAL A 22 -5.58 -10.39 8.71
C VAL A 22 -4.52 -10.02 7.68
N TYR A 23 -4.84 -9.08 6.82
CA TYR A 23 -3.95 -8.45 5.84
C TYR A 23 -3.62 -7.04 6.32
N MET A 24 -2.34 -6.68 6.31
CA MET A 24 -1.86 -5.35 6.64
C MET A 24 -1.27 -4.70 5.40
N TYR A 25 -1.86 -3.57 5.00
CA TYR A 25 -1.38 -2.71 3.92
C TYR A 25 -0.65 -1.53 4.55
N MET A 26 0.55 -1.20 4.07
CA MET A 26 1.40 -0.18 4.67
C MET A 26 2.05 0.69 3.59
N THR A 27 2.26 1.97 3.88
CA THR A 27 3.14 2.84 3.11
C THR A 27 4.55 2.22 3.07
N ASN A 28 5.16 2.07 1.89
CA ASN A 28 6.50 1.48 1.75
C ASN A 28 7.62 2.49 2.08
N ASP A 29 7.86 2.72 3.37
CA ASP A 29 8.92 3.60 3.86
C ASP A 29 10.33 3.07 3.52
N THR A 30 10.47 1.80 3.14
CA THR A 30 11.76 1.23 2.69
C THR A 30 12.32 1.98 1.48
N GLN A 31 11.46 2.59 0.64
CA GLN A 31 11.90 3.44 -0.48
C GLN A 31 12.68 4.68 -0.02
N GLY A 32 12.53 5.09 1.25
CA GLY A 32 13.29 6.18 1.86
C GLY A 32 14.57 5.75 2.57
N TYR A 33 14.81 4.44 2.72
CA TYR A 33 16.01 3.91 3.35
C TYR A 33 17.18 3.89 2.36
N ALA A 34 18.17 4.74 2.60
CA ALA A 34 19.33 4.91 1.74
C ALA A 34 20.61 5.12 2.59
N PRO A 35 21.06 4.09 3.32
CA PRO A 35 22.23 4.21 4.17
C PRO A 35 23.47 4.53 3.34
N ASP A 36 24.22 5.54 3.77
CA ASP A 36 25.54 5.80 3.22
C ASP A 36 26.45 4.56 3.44
N PRO A 37 27.14 4.07 2.40
CA PRO A 37 27.88 2.81 2.48
C PRO A 37 29.13 2.87 3.37
N VAL A 38 29.58 4.06 3.76
CA VAL A 38 30.76 4.24 4.62
C VAL A 38 30.35 4.39 6.08
N THR A 39 29.33 5.22 6.35
CA THR A 39 28.89 5.57 7.69
C THR A 39 27.75 4.71 8.20
N GLY A 40 27.01 4.05 7.29
CA GLY A 40 25.78 3.31 7.59
C GLY A 40 24.59 4.20 7.94
N VAL A 41 24.73 5.53 7.89
CA VAL A 41 23.69 6.48 8.27
C VAL A 41 22.80 6.75 7.07
N SER A 42 21.49 6.50 7.22
CA SER A 42 20.49 6.90 6.24
C SER A 42 20.12 8.37 6.44
N PRO A 43 19.92 9.16 5.38
CA PRO A 43 19.37 10.50 5.51
C PRO A 43 17.93 10.44 6.07
N GLN A 44 17.44 11.60 6.53
CA GLN A 44 16.04 11.74 6.89
C GLN A 44 15.15 11.40 5.69
N ILE A 45 14.14 10.56 5.93
CA ILE A 45 13.21 10.14 4.88
C ILE A 45 12.46 11.34 4.29
N ASN A 46 12.41 11.36 2.96
CA ASN A 46 11.58 12.27 2.18
C ASN A 46 10.45 11.44 1.54
N TYR A 47 9.28 11.44 2.19
CA TYR A 47 8.12 10.66 1.79
C TYR A 47 7.62 10.94 0.35
N GLY A 48 8.06 12.04 -0.27
CA GLY A 48 7.68 12.50 -1.60
C GLY A 48 7.92 11.51 -2.74
N ALA A 49 8.76 10.48 -2.54
CA ALA A 49 9.04 9.46 -3.55
C ALA A 49 8.30 8.13 -3.33
N ILE A 50 7.54 7.98 -2.23
CA ILE A 50 6.89 6.71 -1.91
C ILE A 50 5.69 6.49 -2.83
N ASN A 51 5.75 5.41 -3.60
CA ASN A 51 4.78 5.06 -4.64
C ASN A 51 4.39 3.56 -4.65
N GLN A 52 4.81 2.83 -3.62
CA GLN A 52 4.46 1.45 -3.37
C GLN A 52 3.72 1.27 -2.04
N ILE A 53 2.93 0.21 -1.97
CA ILE A 53 2.26 -0.25 -0.74
C ILE A 53 2.77 -1.65 -0.41
N THR A 54 3.31 -1.86 0.78
CA THR A 54 3.74 -3.17 1.29
C THR A 54 2.54 -3.94 1.84
N LEU A 55 2.48 -5.25 1.55
CA LEU A 55 1.39 -6.12 1.98
C LEU A 55 1.91 -7.35 2.74
N ILE A 56 1.46 -7.51 3.99
CA ILE A 56 1.72 -8.72 4.79
C ILE A 56 0.41 -9.34 5.28
N SER A 57 0.40 -10.63 5.63
CA SER A 57 -0.79 -11.25 6.27
C SER A 57 -0.45 -12.33 7.28
N SER A 58 -1.38 -12.61 8.20
CA SER A 58 -1.23 -13.62 9.23
C SER A 58 -2.55 -14.29 9.59
N GLU A 59 -2.47 -15.55 10.03
CA GLU A 59 -3.58 -16.33 10.60
C GLU A 59 -3.51 -16.40 12.14
N ASP A 60 -2.37 -16.07 12.73
CA ASP A 60 -2.07 -16.30 14.16
C ASP A 60 -1.50 -15.06 14.89
N LEU A 61 -1.35 -13.94 14.19
CA LEU A 61 -0.81 -12.66 14.67
C LEU A 61 0.66 -12.72 15.12
N VAL A 62 1.38 -13.79 14.80
CA VAL A 62 2.79 -14.00 15.14
C VAL A 62 3.61 -14.26 13.89
N ASN A 63 3.17 -15.20 13.06
CA ASN A 63 3.79 -15.56 11.80
C ASN A 63 3.17 -14.71 10.69
N TRP A 64 3.98 -13.85 10.08
CA TRP A 64 3.56 -12.95 9.01
C TRP A 64 4.14 -13.42 7.68
N THR A 65 3.26 -13.68 6.72
CA THR A 65 3.62 -13.88 5.31
C THR A 65 3.82 -12.51 4.67
N ASP A 66 4.98 -12.29 4.07
CA ASP A 66 5.26 -11.13 3.24
C ASP A 66 4.83 -11.39 1.80
N HIS A 67 3.95 -10.55 1.26
CA HIS A 67 3.46 -10.62 -0.12
C HIS A 67 4.16 -9.62 -1.05
N GLY A 68 5.15 -8.88 -0.53
CA GLY A 68 5.89 -7.86 -1.25
C GLY A 68 5.10 -6.57 -1.46
N GLU A 69 5.43 -5.87 -2.55
CA GLU A 69 4.96 -4.52 -2.83
C GLU A 69 3.97 -4.46 -3.99
N ILE A 70 2.95 -3.64 -3.82
CA ILE A 70 2.05 -3.21 -4.88
C ILE A 70 2.64 -1.93 -5.48
N GLN A 71 3.03 -1.95 -6.75
CA GLN A 71 3.40 -0.73 -7.49
C GLN A 71 2.13 0.07 -7.84
N VAL A 72 1.69 0.93 -6.93
CA VAL A 72 0.43 1.67 -7.06
C VAL A 72 0.57 2.87 -7.97
N ALA A 73 1.54 3.74 -7.67
CA ALA A 73 1.67 5.05 -8.30
C ALA A 73 2.93 5.12 -9.19
N GLY A 74 3.04 6.22 -9.95
CA GLY A 74 4.13 6.50 -10.88
C GLY A 74 3.93 5.88 -12.27
N PRO A 75 4.81 6.18 -13.24
CA PRO A 75 4.59 5.84 -14.65
C PRO A 75 4.45 4.35 -14.97
N GLN A 76 4.91 3.47 -14.08
CA GLN A 76 4.81 2.01 -14.20
C GLN A 76 3.81 1.40 -13.20
N GLY A 77 3.10 2.24 -12.44
CA GLY A 77 2.12 1.80 -11.46
C GLY A 77 0.75 1.54 -12.03
N VAL A 78 -0.09 0.89 -11.22
CA VAL A 78 -1.49 0.59 -11.54
C VAL A 78 -2.28 1.88 -11.84
N ALA A 79 -1.96 2.98 -11.16
CA ALA A 79 -2.56 4.31 -11.34
C ALA A 79 -1.49 5.34 -11.77
N PRO A 80 -1.12 5.37 -13.06
CA PRO A 80 0.03 6.15 -13.56
C PRO A 80 -0.17 7.68 -13.54
N PHE A 81 -1.40 8.14 -13.28
CA PHE A 81 -1.75 9.55 -13.10
C PHE A 81 -1.51 10.06 -11.67
N THR A 82 -1.01 9.21 -10.77
CA THR A 82 -0.61 9.57 -9.41
C THR A 82 0.90 9.43 -9.23
N ASN A 83 1.47 10.19 -8.29
CA ASN A 83 2.91 10.15 -7.98
C ASN A 83 3.19 9.40 -6.68
N ASN A 84 2.26 9.40 -5.73
CA ASN A 84 2.40 8.83 -4.41
C ASN A 84 1.28 7.85 -4.05
N SER A 85 1.56 6.95 -3.11
CA SER A 85 0.60 5.98 -2.58
C SER A 85 0.70 5.85 -1.06
N TRP A 86 0.33 6.91 -0.34
CA TRP A 86 0.44 6.97 1.11
C TRP A 86 -0.83 6.51 1.83
N ALA A 87 -0.68 6.07 3.07
CA ALA A 87 -1.77 5.82 4.02
C ALA A 87 -2.91 4.99 3.44
N PRO A 88 -2.68 3.69 3.15
CA PRO A 88 -3.68 2.83 2.56
C PRO A 88 -4.97 2.72 3.39
N GLY A 89 -6.08 2.47 2.69
CA GLY A 89 -7.32 1.97 3.27
C GLY A 89 -7.91 0.87 2.41
N MET A 90 -8.50 -0.16 3.01
CA MET A 90 -9.06 -1.31 2.28
C MET A 90 -10.55 -1.47 2.55
N ALA A 91 -11.33 -1.74 1.50
CA ALA A 91 -12.71 -2.17 1.62
C ALA A 91 -13.02 -3.31 0.66
N LYS A 92 -13.96 -4.17 1.07
CA LYS A 92 -14.57 -5.19 0.21
C LYS A 92 -16.05 -4.88 0.02
N LYS A 93 -16.54 -5.08 -1.20
CA LYS A 93 -17.97 -5.01 -1.50
C LYS A 93 -18.32 -5.94 -2.65
N THR A 94 -19.42 -6.68 -2.51
CA THR A 94 -20.03 -7.41 -3.63
C THR A 94 -20.72 -6.43 -4.57
N VAL A 95 -20.32 -6.42 -5.84
CA VAL A 95 -20.88 -5.60 -6.92
C VAL A 95 -21.35 -6.56 -8.02
N ASP A 96 -22.63 -6.51 -8.36
CA ASP A 96 -23.24 -7.39 -9.37
C ASP A 96 -22.98 -8.89 -9.13
N GLY A 97 -23.00 -9.29 -7.86
CA GLY A 97 -22.76 -10.68 -7.43
C GLY A 97 -21.29 -11.10 -7.38
N VAL A 98 -20.35 -10.20 -7.67
CA VAL A 98 -18.91 -10.47 -7.63
C VAL A 98 -18.25 -9.63 -6.54
N ASP A 99 -17.46 -10.26 -5.69
CA ASP A 99 -16.67 -9.56 -4.68
C ASP A 99 -15.59 -8.70 -5.34
N LYS A 100 -15.54 -7.42 -4.95
CA LYS A 100 -14.51 -6.46 -5.36
C LYS A 100 -13.80 -5.89 -4.14
N TYR A 101 -12.49 -5.72 -4.28
CA TYR A 101 -11.61 -5.13 -3.27
C TYR A 101 -11.22 -3.74 -3.75
N PHE A 102 -11.18 -2.79 -2.83
CA PHE A 102 -10.93 -1.38 -3.09
C PHE A 102 -9.79 -0.92 -2.19
N LEU A 103 -8.62 -0.69 -2.78
CA LEU A 103 -7.46 -0.15 -2.11
C LEU A 103 -7.40 1.35 -2.34
N TYR A 104 -7.74 2.10 -1.30
CA TYR A 104 -7.67 3.55 -1.25
C TYR A 104 -6.27 3.99 -0.82
N TYR A 105 -5.83 5.14 -1.31
CA TYR A 105 -4.54 5.74 -0.95
C TYR A 105 -4.54 7.25 -1.21
N ALA A 106 -3.64 7.96 -0.55
CA ALA A 106 -3.38 9.37 -0.77
C ALA A 106 -2.25 9.58 -1.78
N ASN A 107 -2.48 10.42 -2.79
CA ASN A 107 -1.44 10.90 -3.69
C ASN A 107 -0.85 12.19 -3.11
N GLY A 108 -0.01 12.02 -2.09
CA GLY A 108 0.50 13.12 -1.28
C GLY A 108 -0.63 13.81 -0.53
N GLY A 109 -0.47 15.11 -0.26
CA GLY A 109 -1.54 15.95 0.29
C GLY A 109 -2.58 16.44 -0.73
N GLY A 110 -2.47 16.04 -2.00
CA GLY A 110 -3.22 16.66 -3.09
C GLY A 110 -4.55 15.97 -3.42
N SER A 111 -4.66 14.66 -3.21
CA SER A 111 -5.87 13.91 -3.55
C SER A 111 -5.95 12.52 -2.93
N SER A 112 -7.17 11.97 -2.84
CA SER A 112 -7.43 10.57 -2.46
C SER A 112 -7.85 9.76 -3.69
N ASN A 113 -7.38 8.53 -3.78
CA ASN A 113 -7.47 7.68 -4.96
C ASN A 113 -7.91 6.26 -4.60
N VAL A 114 -8.20 5.45 -5.62
CA VAL A 114 -8.57 4.04 -5.46
C VAL A 114 -8.07 3.22 -6.64
N ILE A 115 -7.58 2.01 -6.34
CA ILE A 115 -7.45 0.91 -7.30
C ILE A 115 -8.32 -0.25 -6.85
N THR A 116 -8.75 -1.09 -7.78
CA THR A 116 -9.60 -2.25 -7.50
C THR A 116 -8.83 -3.54 -7.65
N GLY A 117 -9.19 -4.55 -6.87
CA GLY A 117 -8.56 -5.88 -6.91
C GLY A 117 -9.59 -7.00 -6.97
N ALA A 118 -9.15 -8.17 -7.45
CA ALA A 118 -9.95 -9.40 -7.48
C ALA A 118 -9.86 -10.22 -6.17
N SER A 119 -8.87 -9.93 -5.33
CA SER A 119 -8.65 -10.52 -4.00
C SER A 119 -7.98 -9.49 -3.08
N PRO A 120 -7.80 -9.77 -1.77
CA PRO A 120 -6.97 -8.94 -0.90
C PRO A 120 -5.54 -8.75 -1.42
N LEU A 121 -5.02 -9.69 -2.23
CA LEU A 121 -3.68 -9.63 -2.80
C LEU A 121 -3.63 -9.03 -4.22
N GLY A 122 -4.78 -8.62 -4.77
CA GLY A 122 -4.92 -8.27 -6.18
C GLY A 122 -5.30 -9.46 -7.08
N PRO A 123 -4.92 -9.50 -8.38
CA PRO A 123 -4.22 -8.44 -9.10
C PRO A 123 -5.00 -7.12 -9.08
N TRP A 124 -4.29 -6.01 -9.26
CA TRP A 124 -4.82 -4.66 -9.11
C TRP A 124 -5.02 -3.98 -10.46
N THR A 125 -6.12 -3.25 -10.59
CA THR A 125 -6.51 -2.48 -11.77
C THR A 125 -7.00 -1.09 -11.35
N SER A 126 -6.57 -0.06 -12.07
CA SER A 126 -7.19 1.26 -11.97
C SER A 126 -8.38 1.34 -12.91
N GLU A 127 -9.58 1.49 -12.37
CA GLU A 127 -10.82 1.71 -13.15
C GLU A 127 -11.00 3.20 -13.52
N ARG A 128 -9.93 3.99 -13.36
CA ARG A 128 -9.92 5.45 -13.52
C ARG A 128 -8.70 5.88 -14.31
N ASP A 129 -8.84 7.01 -14.98
CA ASP A 129 -7.77 7.75 -15.68
C ASP A 129 -7.32 9.02 -14.92
N SER A 130 -7.96 9.28 -13.77
CA SER A 130 -7.83 10.50 -13.00
C SER A 130 -8.17 10.27 -11.53
N THR A 131 -7.78 11.24 -10.69
CA THR A 131 -7.95 11.11 -9.23
C THR A 131 -9.41 10.95 -8.80
N LEU A 132 -9.64 10.28 -7.67
CA LEU A 132 -11.00 9.99 -7.18
C LEU A 132 -11.62 11.22 -6.49
N ILE A 133 -10.89 11.81 -5.54
CA ILE A 133 -11.31 12.99 -4.78
C ILE A 133 -10.15 13.97 -4.76
N ASP A 134 -10.41 15.20 -5.20
CA ASP A 134 -9.52 16.35 -5.05
C ASP A 134 -10.34 17.62 -4.74
N GLY A 135 -9.70 18.79 -4.75
CA GLY A 135 -10.33 20.06 -4.39
C GLY A 135 -11.15 20.74 -5.49
N ARG A 136 -11.47 20.06 -6.59
CA ARG A 136 -12.24 20.63 -7.71
C ARG A 136 -13.76 20.48 -7.55
#